data_AF-A0A1J5H9C1-F1
#
_entry.id   AF-A0A1J5H9C1-F1
#
_cell.length_a   1.000
_cell.length_b   1.000
_cell.length_c   1.000
_cell.angle_alpha   90.00
_cell.angle_beta   90.00
_cell.angle_gamma   90.00
#
_symmetry.space_group_name_H-M   'P 1'
#
loop_
_entity.id
_entity.type
_entity.pdbx_description
1 polymer ?
#
loop_
_entity_poly.entity_id
_entity_poly.type
_entity_poly.pdbx_seq_one_letter_code
_entity_poly.pdbx_strand_id
1 'polypeptide(L)'
;MVRKEATKKLIVIKPNGNHSNRLIQNAHFEVFCKEYQIEYHNSTFSDLAQYYIEPCHAATNRFLRFLQIDLLGQLFHHSKFVKKVFSLVWIISRFGMLKLVRFDRAKGNCVNILLKAFEKNDVVYVGGWAFRVPQLVEKYKNEMHKQYALKPIFYLNNDFVENVEKFTLSDYIMVGVHIRRGDYKTWKKGAYYYEDEVYKNQMESISDQLMQQGKKKILFILFSNEALSIQQTPNLLISKENWYIDHHLMSLCHYLIGPPSTFTLWASYVGNAKLIYLQQCDQKISI
;
A
#
# COMPACT_ATOMS: atom_id res chain seq x y z
N MET A 1 30.05 -2.03 -21.04
CA MET A 1 28.98 -3.05 -21.00
C MET A 1 27.67 -2.40 -21.41
N VAL A 2 27.20 -2.68 -22.63
CA VAL A 2 25.90 -2.21 -23.12
C VAL A 2 24.84 -3.03 -22.41
N ARG A 3 24.03 -2.41 -21.53
CA ARG A 3 22.81 -3.04 -21.01
C ARG A 3 21.92 -3.35 -22.21
N LYS A 4 21.68 -4.62 -22.51
CA LYS A 4 20.62 -5.03 -23.45
C LYS A 4 19.32 -4.39 -22.94
N GLU A 5 18.74 -3.46 -23.69
CA GLU A 5 17.40 -2.95 -23.38
C GLU A 5 16.44 -4.13 -23.35
N ALA A 6 15.62 -4.22 -22.29
CA ALA A 6 14.56 -5.21 -22.23
C ALA A 6 13.60 -4.95 -23.41
N THR A 7 13.39 -5.94 -24.27
CA THR A 7 12.50 -5.81 -25.44
C THR A 7 11.02 -5.76 -25.06
N LYS A 8 10.67 -6.28 -23.88
CA LYS A 8 9.30 -6.39 -23.39
C LYS A 8 8.97 -5.32 -22.37
N LYS A 9 7.75 -4.76 -22.45
CA LYS A 9 7.25 -3.70 -21.55
C LYS A 9 5.85 -4.03 -21.00
N LEU A 10 5.66 -3.83 -19.70
CA LEU A 10 4.37 -3.90 -19.03
C LEU A 10 3.94 -2.51 -18.55
N ILE A 11 2.74 -2.08 -18.93
CA ILE A 11 2.22 -0.75 -18.59
C ILE A 11 0.90 -0.88 -17.81
N VAL A 12 0.89 -0.46 -16.54
CA VAL A 12 -0.35 -0.34 -15.74
C VAL A 12 -1.06 0.94 -16.12
N ILE A 13 -2.31 0.83 -16.57
CA ILE A 13 -3.11 1.97 -17.07
C ILE A 13 -4.36 2.27 -16.24
N LYS A 14 -4.66 1.46 -15.23
CA LYS A 14 -5.84 1.65 -14.38
C LYS A 14 -5.51 1.40 -12.91
N PRO A 15 -5.63 2.43 -12.04
CA PRO A 15 -5.46 2.24 -10.62
C PRO A 15 -6.66 1.45 -10.07
N ASN A 16 -6.45 0.75 -8.96
CA ASN A 16 -7.52 0.08 -8.25
C ASN A 16 -7.59 0.53 -6.79
N GLY A 17 -8.75 1.00 -6.35
CA GLY A 17 -8.96 1.49 -4.98
C GLY A 17 -8.22 2.80 -4.68
N ASN A 18 -7.98 3.05 -3.40
CA ASN A 18 -7.26 4.23 -2.91
C ASN A 18 -5.75 3.94 -2.74
N HIS A 19 -5.04 4.72 -1.92
CA HIS A 19 -3.57 4.68 -1.73
C HIS A 19 -3.00 3.25 -1.55
N SER A 20 -3.38 2.52 -0.49
CA SER A 20 -2.79 1.22 -0.16
C SER A 20 -3.12 0.11 -1.16
N ASN A 21 -4.30 0.18 -1.80
CA ASN A 21 -4.63 -0.74 -2.88
C ASN A 21 -3.73 -0.52 -4.11
N ARG A 22 -3.45 0.74 -4.44
CA ARG A 22 -2.55 1.08 -5.55
C ARG A 22 -1.11 0.68 -5.25
N LEU A 23 -0.67 0.80 -3.99
CA LEU A 23 0.64 0.32 -3.55
C LEU A 23 0.78 -1.19 -3.68
N ILE A 24 -0.19 -1.95 -3.19
CA ILE A 24 -0.22 -3.42 -3.34
C ILE A 24 -0.25 -3.81 -4.83
N GLN A 25 -1.07 -3.13 -5.64
CA GLN A 25 -1.13 -3.37 -7.08
C GLN A 25 0.23 -3.11 -7.75
N ASN A 26 0.87 -1.99 -7.45
CA ASN A 26 2.19 -1.63 -7.99
C ASN A 26 3.23 -2.68 -7.61
N ALA A 27 3.30 -3.03 -6.32
CA ALA A 27 4.25 -4.00 -5.80
C ALA A 27 4.17 -5.35 -6.52
N HIS A 28 2.96 -5.89 -6.73
CA HIS A 28 2.80 -7.16 -7.42
C HIS A 28 3.25 -7.12 -8.88
N PHE A 29 2.92 -6.06 -9.63
CA PHE A 29 3.37 -5.96 -11.03
C PHE A 29 4.87 -5.67 -11.12
N GLU A 30 5.41 -4.85 -10.23
CA GLU A 30 6.83 -4.51 -10.18
C GLU A 30 7.70 -5.75 -9.97
N VAL A 31 7.42 -6.55 -8.94
CA VAL A 31 8.20 -7.77 -8.67
C VAL A 31 8.02 -8.83 -9.76
N PHE A 32 6.85 -8.91 -10.40
CA PHE A 32 6.64 -9.75 -11.56
C PHE A 32 7.55 -9.31 -12.71
N CYS A 33 7.51 -8.03 -13.09
CA CYS A 33 8.31 -7.52 -14.19
C CYS A 33 9.80 -7.70 -13.93
N LYS A 34 10.22 -7.47 -12.69
CA LYS A 34 11.59 -7.69 -12.26
C LYS A 34 12.02 -9.15 -12.38
N GLU A 35 11.22 -10.09 -11.92
CA GLU A 35 11.49 -11.53 -12.02
C GLU A 35 11.74 -11.96 -13.47
N TYR A 36 10.91 -11.45 -14.39
CA TYR A 36 10.94 -11.87 -15.80
C TYR A 36 11.71 -10.90 -16.71
N GLN A 37 12.47 -9.96 -16.15
CA GLN A 37 13.28 -8.98 -16.89
C GLN A 37 12.46 -8.17 -17.91
N ILE A 38 11.24 -7.79 -17.53
CA ILE A 38 10.31 -6.96 -18.30
C ILE A 38 10.44 -5.51 -17.82
N GLU A 39 10.50 -4.56 -18.74
CA GLU A 39 10.46 -3.14 -18.41
C GLU A 39 9.09 -2.79 -17.80
N TYR A 40 9.09 -2.24 -16.59
CA TYR A 40 7.87 -1.93 -15.86
C TYR A 40 7.54 -0.44 -15.88
N HIS A 41 6.27 -0.12 -16.14
CA HIS A 41 5.74 1.23 -16.09
C HIS A 41 4.37 1.26 -15.41
N ASN A 42 4.15 2.24 -14.54
CA ASN A 42 2.83 2.52 -13.99
C ASN A 42 2.41 3.97 -14.26
N SER A 43 1.49 4.15 -15.23
CA SER A 43 1.01 5.48 -15.62
C SER A 43 0.04 6.09 -14.60
N THR A 44 -0.25 5.39 -13.51
CA THR A 44 -1.27 5.73 -12.52
C THR A 44 -0.70 5.80 -11.12
N PHE A 45 0.62 5.96 -10.98
CA PHE A 45 1.32 5.89 -9.69
C PHE A 45 2.21 7.10 -9.40
N SER A 46 2.33 8.06 -10.31
CA SER A 46 3.22 9.22 -10.13
C SER A 46 2.91 10.07 -8.89
N ASP A 47 1.63 10.24 -8.55
CA ASP A 47 1.16 10.94 -7.35
C ASP A 47 1.50 10.21 -6.04
N LEU A 48 1.71 8.88 -6.08
CA LEU A 48 2.14 8.10 -4.93
C LEU A 48 3.66 7.92 -4.90
N ALA A 49 4.30 7.81 -6.06
CA ALA A 49 5.73 7.55 -6.19
C ALA A 49 6.59 8.63 -5.53
N GLN A 50 6.10 9.87 -5.49
CA GLN A 50 6.80 10.99 -4.85
C GLN A 50 7.12 10.74 -3.37
N TYR A 51 6.30 9.97 -2.65
CA TYR A 51 6.44 9.74 -1.21
C TYR A 51 7.58 8.77 -0.86
N TYR A 52 7.95 7.89 -1.77
CA TYR A 52 8.83 6.76 -1.47
C TYR A 52 10.22 6.94 -2.07
N ILE A 53 11.24 6.32 -1.47
CA ILE A 53 12.67 6.51 -1.83
C ILE A 53 12.90 6.25 -3.32
N GLU A 54 12.66 5.02 -3.76
CA GLU A 54 12.85 4.58 -5.14
C GLU A 54 11.80 3.50 -5.50
N PRO A 55 10.49 3.80 -5.42
CA PRO A 55 9.52 2.86 -5.95
C PRO A 55 9.76 2.73 -7.46
N CYS A 56 9.54 1.56 -8.08
CA CYS A 56 9.80 1.45 -9.52
C CYS A 56 9.12 2.59 -10.28
N HIS A 57 9.96 3.29 -11.05
CA HIS A 57 9.64 4.55 -11.65
C HIS A 57 8.34 4.43 -12.46
N ALA A 58 7.40 5.35 -12.20
CA ALA A 58 6.51 5.76 -13.26
C ALA A 58 7.41 6.19 -14.43
N ALA A 59 7.24 5.64 -15.62
CA ALA A 59 7.74 6.33 -16.80
C ALA A 59 7.11 7.72 -16.78
N THR A 60 7.89 8.71 -16.34
CA THR A 60 7.86 10.02 -16.98
C THR A 60 8.32 9.76 -18.41
N ASN A 61 7.32 9.40 -19.20
CA ASN A 61 7.43 8.84 -20.53
C ASN A 61 8.38 9.68 -21.41
N ARG A 62 9.44 9.06 -21.95
CA ARG A 62 10.00 9.53 -23.24
C ARG A 62 8.89 9.66 -24.30
N PHE A 63 7.82 8.87 -24.21
CA PHE A 63 6.62 8.94 -25.06
C PHE A 63 5.72 10.19 -24.83
N LEU A 64 5.65 10.76 -23.60
CA LEU A 64 4.94 12.02 -23.31
C LEU A 64 5.82 13.22 -23.63
N ARG A 65 7.13 13.05 -23.48
CA ARG A 65 8.16 13.99 -23.92
C ARG A 65 8.17 14.13 -25.46
N PHE A 66 7.94 13.04 -26.19
CA PHE A 66 7.70 13.04 -27.64
C PHE A 66 6.42 13.80 -28.05
N LEU A 67 5.41 13.85 -27.17
CA LEU A 67 4.18 14.61 -27.37
C LEU A 67 4.23 16.06 -26.84
N GLN A 68 5.38 16.55 -26.36
CA GLN A 68 5.52 17.87 -25.70
C GLN A 68 4.57 18.09 -24.51
N ILE A 69 4.19 17.04 -23.76
CA ILE A 69 3.25 17.15 -22.63
C ILE A 69 3.96 17.43 -21.28
N ASP A 70 5.30 17.46 -21.26
CA ASP A 70 6.10 17.68 -20.04
C ASP A 70 5.81 19.02 -19.34
N LEU A 71 5.32 20.04 -20.04
CA LEU A 71 4.96 21.33 -19.42
C LEU A 71 3.61 21.29 -18.67
N LEU A 72 2.72 20.34 -18.99
CA LEU A 72 1.38 20.25 -18.40
C LEU A 72 1.31 19.21 -17.28
N GLY A 73 2.27 18.29 -17.20
CA GLY A 73 2.31 17.25 -16.16
C GLY A 73 2.45 17.79 -14.73
N GLN A 74 3.03 18.98 -14.56
CA GLN A 74 3.12 19.67 -13.27
C GLN A 74 1.85 20.45 -12.90
N LEU A 75 0.91 20.65 -13.84
CA LEU A 75 -0.26 21.50 -13.67
C LEU A 75 -1.61 20.75 -13.63
N PHE A 76 -1.66 19.44 -13.85
CA PHE A 76 -2.94 18.73 -13.99
C PHE A 76 -3.06 17.48 -13.10
N HIS A 77 -3.36 17.72 -11.82
CA HIS A 77 -3.83 16.74 -10.83
C HIS A 77 -5.25 16.18 -11.10
N HIS A 78 -5.74 16.22 -12.33
CA HIS A 78 -7.16 15.99 -12.60
C HIS A 78 -7.44 14.52 -12.99
N SER A 79 -8.15 13.81 -12.12
CA SER A 79 -8.68 12.44 -12.33
C SER A 79 -9.41 12.22 -13.66
N LYS A 80 -9.87 13.31 -14.30
CA LYS A 80 -10.47 13.31 -15.64
C LYS A 80 -9.47 12.95 -16.76
N PHE A 81 -8.18 13.28 -16.62
CA PHE A 81 -7.16 13.00 -17.64
C PHE A 81 -6.76 11.53 -17.66
N VAL A 82 -6.52 10.92 -16.48
CA VAL A 82 -6.27 9.46 -16.36
C VAL A 82 -7.44 8.66 -16.93
N LYS A 83 -8.68 9.10 -16.68
CA LYS A 83 -9.89 8.50 -17.28
C LYS A 83 -9.90 8.63 -18.82
N LYS A 84 -9.49 9.78 -19.37
CA LYS A 84 -9.38 10.00 -20.83
C LYS A 84 -8.31 9.11 -21.47
N VAL A 85 -7.11 9.03 -20.89
CA VAL A 85 -6.04 8.14 -21.36
C VAL A 85 -6.49 6.69 -21.32
N PHE A 86 -7.11 6.25 -20.21
CA PHE A 86 -7.68 4.91 -20.12
C PHE A 86 -8.75 4.65 -21.18
N SER A 87 -9.66 5.59 -21.43
CA SER A 87 -10.68 5.45 -22.47
C SER A 87 -10.07 5.38 -23.88
N LEU A 88 -9.00 6.13 -24.16
CA LEU A 88 -8.32 6.12 -25.44
C LEU A 88 -7.60 4.80 -25.67
N VAL A 89 -6.81 4.33 -24.69
CA VAL A 89 -6.13 3.02 -24.75
C VAL A 89 -7.16 1.90 -24.86
N TRP A 90 -8.28 2.01 -24.15
CA TRP A 90 -9.38 1.05 -24.26
C TRP A 90 -9.98 1.03 -25.66
N ILE A 91 -10.30 2.19 -26.25
CA ILE A 91 -10.80 2.30 -27.63
C ILE A 91 -9.81 1.69 -28.62
N ILE A 92 -8.53 2.07 -28.55
CA ILE A 92 -7.48 1.57 -29.46
C ILE A 92 -7.27 0.06 -29.29
N SER A 93 -7.35 -0.46 -28.05
CA SER A 93 -7.23 -1.91 -27.80
C SER A 93 -8.35 -2.74 -28.46
N ARG A 94 -9.53 -2.15 -28.72
CA ARG A 94 -10.62 -2.84 -29.43
C ARG A 94 -10.34 -3.04 -30.92
N PHE A 95 -9.43 -2.25 -31.49
CA PHE A 95 -8.96 -2.42 -32.87
C PHE A 95 -7.80 -3.43 -32.98
N GLY A 96 -7.45 -4.13 -31.89
CA GLY A 96 -6.41 -5.17 -31.89
C GLY A 96 -4.98 -4.64 -31.90
N MET A 97 -4.78 -3.32 -31.92
CA MET A 97 -3.45 -2.68 -31.99
C MET A 97 -2.69 -2.68 -30.66
N LEU A 98 -3.38 -2.86 -29.52
CA LEU A 98 -2.77 -2.87 -28.18
C LEU A 98 -3.25 -4.08 -27.38
N LYS A 99 -2.31 -4.83 -26.79
CA LYS A 99 -2.66 -5.96 -25.94
C LYS A 99 -3.03 -5.49 -24.53
N LEU A 100 -4.33 -5.52 -24.21
CA LEU A 100 -4.85 -5.24 -22.88
C LEU A 100 -5.21 -6.53 -22.12
N VAL A 101 -4.68 -6.69 -20.91
CA VAL A 101 -5.02 -7.79 -19.99
C VAL A 101 -5.64 -7.22 -18.71
N ARG A 102 -6.88 -7.65 -18.41
CA ARG A 102 -7.62 -7.19 -17.22
C ARG A 102 -7.69 -8.26 -16.16
N PHE A 103 -7.30 -7.91 -14.94
CA PHE A 103 -7.41 -8.73 -13.73
C PHE A 103 -8.50 -8.17 -12.80
N ASP A 104 -9.71 -7.92 -13.31
CA ASP A 104 -10.81 -7.41 -12.46
C ASP A 104 -11.30 -8.43 -11.42
N ARG A 105 -11.07 -9.73 -11.69
CA ARG A 105 -11.38 -10.86 -10.81
C ARG A 105 -10.22 -11.86 -10.84
N ALA A 106 -10.13 -12.72 -9.82
CA ALA A 106 -9.17 -13.80 -9.82
C ALA A 106 -9.35 -14.65 -11.09
N LYS A 107 -8.24 -14.90 -11.78
CA LYS A 107 -8.21 -15.63 -13.06
C LYS A 107 -7.05 -16.60 -13.01
N GLY A 108 -7.35 -17.91 -13.06
CA GLY A 108 -6.38 -18.99 -13.23
C GLY A 108 -4.98 -18.71 -12.65
N ASN A 109 -3.95 -19.11 -13.38
CA ASN A 109 -2.57 -18.70 -13.09
C ASN A 109 -2.29 -17.34 -13.76
N CYS A 110 -2.28 -16.26 -12.97
CA CYS A 110 -2.11 -14.90 -13.48
C CYS A 110 -0.74 -14.63 -14.12
N VAL A 111 0.32 -15.33 -13.67
CA VAL A 111 1.66 -15.28 -14.26
C VAL A 111 1.61 -15.84 -15.68
N ASN A 112 1.05 -17.04 -15.86
CA ASN A 112 0.94 -17.67 -17.18
C ASN A 112 0.11 -16.83 -18.16
N ILE A 113 -0.92 -16.13 -17.67
CA ILE A 113 -1.72 -15.21 -18.48
C ILE A 113 -0.84 -14.08 -19.05
N LEU A 114 0.03 -13.48 -18.22
CA LEU A 114 0.92 -12.43 -18.68
C LEU A 114 2.02 -12.97 -19.60
N LEU A 115 2.66 -14.08 -19.24
CA LEU A 115 3.71 -14.67 -20.08
C LEU A 115 3.19 -15.03 -21.48
N LYS A 116 1.99 -15.62 -21.58
CA LYS A 116 1.32 -15.88 -22.87
C LYS A 116 1.00 -14.60 -23.64
N ALA A 117 0.67 -13.50 -22.96
CA ALA A 117 0.48 -12.22 -23.63
C ALA A 117 1.79 -11.72 -24.26
N PHE A 118 2.91 -11.92 -23.57
CA PHE A 118 4.25 -11.56 -24.04
C PHE A 118 4.86 -12.51 -25.08
N GLU A 119 4.22 -13.64 -25.40
CA GLU A 119 4.64 -14.49 -26.54
C GLU A 119 4.38 -13.83 -27.89
N LYS A 120 3.35 -12.96 -27.96
CA LYS A 120 2.87 -12.35 -29.22
C LYS A 120 2.98 -10.83 -29.23
N ASN A 121 3.43 -10.22 -28.14
CA ASN A 121 3.41 -8.77 -27.96
C ASN A 121 4.63 -8.32 -27.17
N ASP A 122 5.32 -7.28 -27.66
CA ASP A 122 6.41 -6.64 -26.93
C ASP A 122 5.88 -5.71 -25.85
N VAL A 123 4.70 -5.12 -26.03
CA VAL A 123 4.06 -4.23 -25.06
C VAL A 123 2.72 -4.79 -24.61
N VAL A 124 2.55 -4.95 -23.29
CA VAL A 124 1.30 -5.43 -22.68
C VAL A 124 0.79 -4.39 -21.68
N TYR A 125 -0.44 -3.94 -21.88
CA TYR A 125 -1.15 -3.05 -20.98
C TYR A 125 -1.96 -3.86 -19.98
N VAL A 126 -1.98 -3.43 -18.72
CA VAL A 126 -2.67 -4.16 -17.65
C VAL A 126 -3.51 -3.25 -16.75
N GLY A 127 -4.47 -3.86 -16.08
CA GLY A 127 -5.22 -3.23 -15.00
C GLY A 127 -6.05 -4.24 -14.22
N GLY A 128 -6.69 -3.77 -13.14
CA GLY A 128 -7.54 -4.59 -12.29
C GLY A 128 -6.87 -4.98 -10.97
N TRP A 129 -7.69 -5.48 -10.03
CA TRP A 129 -7.31 -5.72 -8.64
C TRP A 129 -6.62 -7.05 -8.41
N ALA A 130 -6.94 -8.09 -9.17
CA ALA A 130 -6.74 -9.48 -8.77
C ALA A 130 -5.41 -10.09 -9.21
N PHE A 131 -4.51 -9.33 -9.83
CA PHE A 131 -3.16 -9.80 -10.13
C PHE A 131 -2.36 -9.96 -8.83
N ARG A 132 -1.89 -11.16 -8.52
CA ARG A 132 -1.22 -11.50 -7.27
C ARG A 132 -0.07 -12.48 -7.51
N VAL A 133 1.12 -12.10 -7.07
CA VAL A 133 2.34 -12.92 -7.07
C VAL A 133 2.99 -12.92 -5.68
N PRO A 134 2.29 -13.43 -4.64
CA PRO A 134 2.75 -13.32 -3.25
C PRO A 134 4.12 -13.95 -3.03
N GLN A 135 4.45 -15.05 -3.72
CA GLN A 135 5.76 -15.69 -3.62
C GLN A 135 6.90 -14.76 -4.10
N LEU A 136 6.65 -13.97 -5.15
CA LEU A 136 7.63 -13.01 -5.65
C LEU A 136 7.72 -11.77 -4.74
N VAL A 137 6.60 -11.33 -4.19
CA VAL A 137 6.60 -10.24 -3.19
C VAL A 137 7.46 -10.63 -2.00
N GLU A 138 7.32 -11.85 -1.49
CA GLU A 138 8.18 -12.36 -0.42
C GLU A 138 9.66 -12.50 -0.86
N LYS A 139 9.91 -13.06 -2.06
CA LYS A 139 11.27 -13.19 -2.62
C LYS A 139 12.02 -11.85 -2.68
N TYR A 140 11.33 -10.77 -3.05
CA TYR A 140 11.91 -9.43 -3.21
C TYR A 140 11.69 -8.50 -2.01
N LYS A 141 11.19 -9.03 -0.89
CA LYS A 141 10.76 -8.27 0.28
C LYS A 141 11.78 -7.25 0.77
N ASN A 142 13.04 -7.67 0.97
CA ASN A 142 14.11 -6.80 1.48
C ASN A 142 14.37 -5.57 0.59
N GLU A 143 14.22 -5.71 -0.72
CA GLU A 143 14.38 -4.58 -1.63
C GLU A 143 13.14 -3.69 -1.63
N MET A 144 11.97 -4.30 -1.66
CA MET A 144 10.69 -3.59 -1.60
C MET A 144 10.58 -2.74 -0.33
N HIS A 145 11.10 -3.20 0.80
CA HIS A 145 11.11 -2.42 2.04
C HIS A 145 11.89 -1.13 1.90
N LYS A 146 13.05 -1.18 1.23
CA LYS A 146 13.89 -0.01 1.00
C LYS A 146 13.24 0.94 -0.01
N GLN A 147 12.73 0.39 -1.11
CA GLN A 147 12.11 1.16 -2.20
C GLN A 147 10.85 1.90 -1.74
N TYR A 148 10.05 1.27 -0.88
CA TYR A 148 8.78 1.79 -0.38
C TYR A 148 8.86 2.35 1.03
N ALA A 149 10.07 2.59 1.56
CA ALA A 149 10.24 3.43 2.73
C ALA A 149 9.81 4.88 2.41
N LEU A 150 9.15 5.53 3.36
CA LEU A 150 8.79 6.95 3.24
C LEU A 150 10.07 7.78 3.15
N LYS A 151 10.13 8.75 2.24
CA LYS A 151 11.28 9.65 2.14
C LYS A 151 11.38 10.53 3.41
N PRO A 152 12.59 10.77 3.94
CA PRO A 152 12.81 11.61 5.11
C PRO A 152 12.16 12.99 5.04
N ILE A 153 12.13 13.62 3.86
CA ILE A 153 11.52 14.95 3.68
C ILE A 153 10.04 15.05 4.11
N PHE A 154 9.32 13.93 4.20
CA PHE A 154 7.91 13.91 4.60
C PHE A 154 7.68 13.76 6.11
N TYR A 155 8.71 13.39 6.87
CA TYR A 155 8.55 13.10 8.30
C TYR A 155 9.63 13.72 9.20
N LEU A 156 10.77 14.16 8.63
CA LEU A 156 11.74 14.96 9.37
C LEU A 156 11.10 16.29 9.81
N ASN A 157 11.32 16.67 11.07
CA ASN A 157 10.69 17.83 11.72
C ASN A 157 9.17 17.71 11.92
N ASN A 158 8.63 16.48 11.91
CA ASN A 158 7.26 16.23 12.34
C ASN A 158 7.27 15.89 13.84
N ASP A 159 6.74 16.79 14.66
CA ASP A 159 6.73 16.66 16.13
C ASP A 159 6.11 15.34 16.61
N PHE A 160 5.06 14.85 15.94
CA PHE A 160 4.41 13.60 16.32
C PHE A 160 5.28 12.40 15.99
N VAL A 161 5.92 12.40 14.82
CA VAL A 161 6.89 11.35 14.44
C VAL A 161 8.07 11.34 15.38
N GLU A 162 8.69 12.48 15.66
CA GLU A 162 9.80 12.59 16.61
C GLU A 162 9.41 12.12 18.01
N ASN A 163 8.18 12.39 18.44
CA ASN A 163 7.67 11.88 19.70
C ASN A 163 7.55 10.35 19.71
N VAL A 164 7.02 9.74 18.63
CA VAL A 164 6.90 8.28 18.50
C VAL A 164 8.27 7.61 18.37
N GLU A 165 9.20 8.19 17.63
CA GLU A 165 10.54 7.62 17.41
C GLU A 165 11.33 7.46 18.71
N LYS A 166 11.11 8.31 19.72
CA LYS A 166 11.71 8.13 21.06
C LYS A 166 11.41 6.76 21.67
N PHE A 167 10.25 6.18 21.36
CA PHE A 167 9.87 4.86 21.85
C PHE A 167 10.53 3.73 21.07
N THR A 168 10.90 3.94 19.79
CA THR A 168 11.64 2.95 18.99
C THR A 168 13.05 2.69 19.54
N LEU A 169 13.64 3.69 20.19
CA LEU A 169 14.98 3.63 20.79
C LEU A 169 14.97 3.10 22.23
N SER A 170 13.83 2.62 22.71
CA SER A 170 13.60 2.23 24.11
C SER A 170 13.02 0.82 24.20
N ASP A 171 12.91 0.25 25.42
CA ASP A 171 12.35 -1.11 25.60
C ASP A 171 10.83 -1.20 25.43
N TYR A 172 10.19 -0.26 24.74
CA TYR A 172 8.74 -0.23 24.53
C TYR A 172 8.31 -1.22 23.44
N ILE A 173 7.26 -1.97 23.73
CA ILE A 173 6.49 -2.69 22.72
C ILE A 173 5.42 -1.74 22.17
N MET A 174 5.63 -1.27 20.95
CA MET A 174 4.67 -0.44 20.23
C MET A 174 3.61 -1.27 19.50
N VAL A 175 2.34 -0.97 19.77
CA VAL A 175 1.16 -1.61 19.19
C VAL A 175 0.34 -0.55 18.46
N GLY A 176 0.30 -0.62 17.13
CA GLY A 176 -0.56 0.26 16.33
C GLY A 176 -1.97 -0.30 16.22
N VAL A 177 -2.96 0.51 16.55
CA VAL A 177 -4.39 0.15 16.55
C VAL A 177 -5.09 0.95 15.45
N HIS A 178 -5.48 0.26 14.38
CA HIS A 178 -6.20 0.86 13.27
C HIS A 178 -7.71 0.74 13.46
N ILE A 179 -8.35 1.88 13.70
CA ILE A 179 -9.79 2.04 13.83
C ILE A 179 -10.35 2.51 12.48
N ARG A 180 -10.94 1.58 11.73
CA ARG A 180 -11.49 1.86 10.40
C ARG A 180 -13.01 1.88 10.43
N ARG A 181 -13.62 3.05 10.26
CA ARG A 181 -15.09 3.22 10.32
C ARG A 181 -15.71 3.73 9.02
N GLY A 182 -15.09 4.71 8.36
CA GLY A 182 -15.71 5.52 7.31
C GLY A 182 -16.56 4.77 6.29
N ASP A 183 -15.94 4.15 5.29
CA ASP A 183 -16.63 3.29 4.34
C ASP A 183 -17.10 1.97 4.97
N TYR A 184 -16.50 1.56 6.10
CA TYR A 184 -16.81 0.31 6.80
C TYR A 184 -18.19 0.29 7.41
N LYS A 185 -18.80 1.46 7.63
CA LYS A 185 -20.22 1.60 8.01
C LYS A 185 -21.16 0.89 7.04
N THR A 186 -20.80 0.84 5.75
CA THR A 186 -21.64 0.21 4.70
C THR A 186 -20.95 -0.97 4.02
N TRP A 187 -19.61 -0.99 3.99
CA TRP A 187 -18.83 -2.07 3.41
C TRP A 187 -19.10 -3.37 4.15
N LYS A 188 -19.33 -4.46 3.39
CA LYS A 188 -19.69 -5.78 3.93
C LYS A 188 -20.86 -5.73 4.94
N LYS A 189 -21.83 -4.83 4.72
CA LYS A 189 -22.99 -4.61 5.59
C LYS A 189 -22.60 -4.22 7.04
N GLY A 190 -21.49 -3.51 7.23
CA GLY A 190 -21.07 -3.07 8.56
C GLY A 190 -20.35 -4.13 9.40
N ALA A 191 -20.05 -5.31 8.85
CA ALA A 191 -19.48 -6.44 9.58
C ALA A 191 -18.15 -6.14 10.32
N TYR A 192 -17.43 -5.10 9.89
CA TYR A 192 -16.15 -4.69 10.45
C TYR A 192 -16.17 -3.28 11.05
N TYR A 193 -17.37 -2.71 11.23
CA TYR A 193 -17.55 -1.44 11.92
C TYR A 193 -17.66 -1.73 13.42
N TYR A 194 -16.70 -1.23 14.19
CA TYR A 194 -16.63 -1.46 15.64
C TYR A 194 -16.55 -0.15 16.41
N GLU A 195 -17.21 -0.11 17.56
CA GLU A 195 -17.19 1.01 18.51
C GLU A 195 -15.87 1.09 19.28
N ASP A 196 -15.58 2.23 19.89
CA ASP A 196 -14.32 2.48 20.61
C ASP A 196 -14.09 1.44 21.72
N GLU A 197 -15.17 0.98 22.34
CA GLU A 197 -15.13 0.00 23.43
C GLU A 197 -14.55 -1.35 22.99
N VAL A 198 -14.80 -1.77 21.75
CA VAL A 198 -14.18 -2.98 21.20
C VAL A 198 -12.67 -2.83 21.20
N TYR A 199 -12.15 -1.69 20.75
CA TYR A 199 -10.71 -1.46 20.69
C TYR A 199 -10.09 -1.32 22.08
N LYS A 200 -10.77 -0.69 23.05
CA LYS A 200 -10.31 -0.61 24.44
C LYS A 200 -10.13 -2.01 25.05
N ASN A 201 -11.15 -2.86 24.96
CA ASN A 201 -11.10 -4.23 25.47
C ASN A 201 -9.96 -5.03 24.84
N GLN A 202 -9.68 -4.82 23.55
CA GLN A 202 -8.55 -5.47 22.87
C GLN A 202 -7.20 -4.93 23.33
N MET A 203 -7.06 -3.62 23.53
CA MET A 203 -5.83 -3.03 24.08
C MET A 203 -5.54 -3.53 25.49
N GLU A 204 -6.55 -3.64 26.35
CA GLU A 204 -6.43 -4.21 27.70
C GLU A 204 -5.97 -5.68 27.65
N SER A 205 -6.65 -6.51 26.86
CA SER A 205 -6.28 -7.92 26.67
C SER A 205 -4.86 -8.11 26.13
N ILE A 206 -4.46 -7.28 25.15
CA ILE A 206 -3.10 -7.29 24.59
C ILE A 206 -2.08 -6.87 25.65
N SER A 207 -2.40 -5.84 26.44
CA SER A 207 -1.55 -5.37 27.53
C SER A 207 -1.31 -6.48 28.54
N ASP A 208 -2.36 -7.18 28.98
CA ASP A 208 -2.27 -8.28 29.93
C ASP A 208 -1.40 -9.43 29.42
N GLN A 209 -1.58 -9.82 28.15
CA GLN A 209 -0.77 -10.88 27.53
C GLN A 209 0.71 -10.50 27.46
N LEU A 210 1.01 -9.27 27.04
CA LEU A 210 2.38 -8.76 26.98
C LEU A 210 3.02 -8.67 28.38
N MET A 211 2.25 -8.24 29.39
CA MET A 211 2.72 -8.22 30.77
C MET A 211 3.01 -9.63 31.31
N GLN A 212 2.18 -10.62 30.99
CA GLN A 212 2.43 -12.03 31.33
C GLN A 212 3.70 -12.58 30.65
N GLN A 213 4.05 -12.07 29.47
CA GLN A 213 5.31 -12.35 28.77
C GLN A 213 6.50 -11.53 29.31
N GLY A 214 6.31 -10.77 30.41
CA GLY A 214 7.35 -9.95 31.04
C GLY A 214 7.59 -8.59 30.38
N LYS A 215 6.75 -8.17 29.41
CA LYS A 215 6.85 -6.87 28.76
C LYS A 215 6.08 -5.82 29.57
N LYS A 216 6.80 -4.85 30.13
CA LYS A 216 6.22 -3.84 31.05
C LYS A 216 6.00 -2.46 30.43
N LYS A 217 6.65 -2.16 29.31
CA LYS A 217 6.55 -0.87 28.62
C LYS A 217 5.82 -1.10 27.31
N ILE A 218 4.57 -0.64 27.23
CA ILE A 218 3.70 -0.84 26.07
C ILE A 218 3.20 0.54 25.65
N LEU A 219 3.36 0.85 24.37
CA LEU A 219 2.83 2.07 23.76
C LEU A 219 1.77 1.67 22.75
N PHE A 220 0.56 2.19 22.93
CA PHE A 220 -0.47 2.09 21.93
C PHE A 220 -0.51 3.36 21.07
N ILE A 221 -0.66 3.20 19.75
CA ILE A 221 -0.82 4.31 18.81
C ILE A 221 -2.09 4.06 18.01
N LEU A 222 -3.07 4.95 18.16
CA LEU A 222 -4.37 4.86 17.50
C LEU A 222 -4.33 5.60 16.16
N PHE A 223 -4.82 4.94 15.12
CA PHE A 223 -4.95 5.47 13.77
C PHE A 223 -6.40 5.37 13.33
N SER A 224 -7.03 6.49 12.99
CA SER A 224 -8.45 6.51 12.65
C SER A 224 -8.74 7.52 11.55
N ASN A 225 -9.73 7.19 10.71
CA ASN A 225 -10.27 8.12 9.73
C ASN A 225 -11.37 9.04 10.28
N GLU A 226 -11.68 8.93 11.58
CA GLU A 226 -12.74 9.63 12.31
C GLU A 226 -12.25 10.02 13.70
N ALA A 227 -12.93 11.00 14.31
CA ALA A 227 -12.67 11.38 15.70
C ALA A 227 -12.99 10.21 16.65
N LEU A 228 -12.16 10.06 17.69
CA LEU A 228 -12.30 9.04 18.72
C LEU A 228 -12.74 9.68 20.03
N SER A 229 -13.51 8.93 20.83
CA SER A 229 -13.83 9.31 22.21
C SER A 229 -12.71 8.93 23.19
N ILE A 230 -11.78 8.07 22.75
CA ILE A 230 -10.61 7.64 23.50
C ILE A 230 -9.67 8.84 23.71
N GLN A 231 -9.20 9.03 24.94
CA GLN A 231 -8.30 10.13 25.31
C GLN A 231 -6.84 9.68 25.28
N GLN A 232 -5.94 10.60 24.92
CA GLN A 232 -4.51 10.35 24.96
C GLN A 232 -4.01 10.19 26.40
N THR A 233 -3.02 9.32 26.59
CA THR A 233 -2.27 9.15 27.84
C THR A 233 -0.79 9.02 27.51
N PRO A 234 0.13 9.05 28.49
CA PRO A 234 1.56 8.82 28.22
C PRO A 234 1.89 7.51 27.48
N ASN A 235 1.03 6.49 27.61
CA ASN A 235 1.18 5.18 26.95
C ASN A 235 0.15 4.95 25.83
N LEU A 236 -0.59 5.99 25.43
CA LEU A 236 -1.61 5.92 24.39
C LEU A 236 -1.64 7.21 23.58
N LEU A 237 -1.13 7.15 22.35
CA LEU A 237 -1.08 8.28 21.42
C LEU A 237 -2.17 8.13 20.36
N ILE A 238 -2.66 9.26 19.85
CA ILE A 238 -3.64 9.29 18.77
C ILE A 238 -3.04 10.07 17.60
N SER A 239 -2.82 9.39 16.48
CA SER A 239 -2.34 10.05 15.27
C SER A 239 -3.44 10.91 14.66
N LYS A 240 -3.05 12.11 14.22
CA LYS A 240 -3.85 13.01 13.39
C LYS A 240 -3.14 13.33 12.07
N GLU A 241 -2.14 12.52 11.74
CA GLU A 241 -1.25 12.75 10.63
C GLU A 241 -1.89 12.38 9.28
N ASN A 242 -1.22 12.76 8.20
CA ASN A 242 -1.62 12.33 6.87
C ASN A 242 -1.39 10.82 6.70
N TRP A 243 -2.18 10.20 5.81
CA TRP A 243 -2.17 8.75 5.57
C TRP A 243 -0.78 8.14 5.31
N TYR A 244 0.14 8.88 4.68
CA TYR A 244 1.49 8.40 4.38
C TYR A 244 2.41 8.42 5.60
N ILE A 245 2.21 9.38 6.51
CA ILE A 245 2.87 9.43 7.82
C ILE A 245 2.30 8.34 8.71
N ASP A 246 0.98 8.15 8.73
CA ASP A 246 0.35 7.04 9.45
C ASP A 246 0.90 5.67 9.01
N HIS A 247 1.04 5.43 7.70
CA HIS A 247 1.70 4.23 7.20
C HIS A 247 3.13 4.08 7.72
N HIS A 248 3.90 5.17 7.77
CA HIS A 248 5.26 5.16 8.29
C HIS A 248 5.29 4.85 9.79
N LEU A 249 4.47 5.51 10.60
CA LEU A 249 4.35 5.25 12.03
C LEU A 249 3.88 3.83 12.34
N MET A 250 2.88 3.34 11.60
CA MET A 250 2.46 1.94 11.66
C MET A 250 3.62 0.98 11.33
N SER A 251 4.50 1.36 10.39
CA SER A 251 5.66 0.53 10.02
C SER A 251 6.73 0.45 11.13
N LEU A 252 6.73 1.39 12.07
CA LEU A 252 7.61 1.36 13.24
C LEU A 252 7.09 0.43 14.35
N CYS A 253 5.81 0.05 14.32
CA CYS A 253 5.20 -0.75 15.36
C CYS A 253 5.66 -2.23 15.33
N HIS A 254 5.65 -2.89 16.49
CA HIS A 254 5.91 -4.33 16.57
C HIS A 254 4.68 -5.15 16.17
N TYR A 255 3.51 -4.67 16.59
CA TYR A 255 2.22 -5.27 16.30
C TYR A 255 1.28 -4.25 15.67
N LEU A 256 0.44 -4.71 14.75
CA LEU A 256 -0.66 -3.94 14.20
C LEU A 256 -1.95 -4.71 14.40
N ILE A 257 -2.97 -4.04 14.93
CA ILE A 257 -4.29 -4.59 15.20
C ILE A 257 -5.32 -3.73 14.45
N GLY A 258 -6.32 -4.37 13.85
CA GLY A 258 -7.43 -3.66 13.23
C GLY A 258 -8.29 -4.58 12.37
N PRO A 259 -9.40 -4.08 11.80
CA PRO A 259 -10.21 -4.88 10.90
C PRO A 259 -9.47 -5.16 9.58
N PRO A 260 -9.91 -6.14 8.77
CA PRO A 260 -9.29 -6.50 7.49
C PRO A 260 -9.16 -5.33 6.51
N SER A 261 -8.00 -4.67 6.48
CA SER A 261 -7.76 -3.48 5.68
C SER A 261 -6.46 -3.57 4.87
N THR A 262 -6.51 -3.13 3.62
CA THR A 262 -5.31 -2.94 2.77
C THR A 262 -4.38 -1.87 3.33
N PHE A 263 -4.91 -0.92 4.11
CA PHE A 263 -4.13 0.12 4.77
C PHE A 263 -3.15 -0.49 5.78
N THR A 264 -3.68 -1.25 6.75
CA THR A 264 -2.87 -1.93 7.76
C THR A 264 -2.00 -3.02 7.15
N LEU A 265 -2.51 -3.75 6.14
CA LEU A 265 -1.73 -4.77 5.43
C LEU A 265 -0.48 -4.19 4.78
N TRP A 266 -0.60 -3.05 4.11
CA TRP A 266 0.54 -2.41 3.46
C TRP A 266 1.58 -1.94 4.49
N ALA A 267 1.15 -1.27 5.55
CA ALA A 267 2.06 -0.82 6.60
C ALA A 267 2.77 -1.98 7.32
N SER A 268 2.04 -3.07 7.62
CA SER A 268 2.60 -4.31 8.16
C SER A 268 3.67 -4.90 7.24
N TYR A 269 3.39 -4.96 5.93
CA TYR A 269 4.34 -5.48 4.96
C TYR A 269 5.64 -4.66 4.96
N VAL A 270 5.55 -3.33 4.80
CA VAL A 270 6.73 -2.46 4.74
C VAL A 270 7.52 -2.45 6.06
N GLY A 271 6.82 -2.50 7.20
CA GLY A 271 7.43 -2.42 8.53
C GLY A 271 7.78 -3.74 9.20
N ASN A 272 7.46 -4.89 8.58
CA ASN A 272 7.51 -6.21 9.23
C ASN A 272 6.66 -6.37 10.50
N ALA A 273 5.73 -5.45 10.78
CA ALA A 273 4.90 -5.52 11.98
C ALA A 273 3.99 -6.76 11.93
N LYS A 274 3.84 -7.47 13.06
CA LYS A 274 2.91 -8.62 13.15
C LYS A 274 1.47 -8.11 13.10
N LEU A 275 0.78 -8.41 12.00
CA LEU A 275 -0.60 -7.99 11.76
C LEU A 275 -1.60 -8.99 12.33
N ILE A 276 -2.53 -8.48 13.13
CA ILE A 276 -3.62 -9.22 13.75
C ILE A 276 -4.93 -8.61 13.28
N TYR A 277 -5.75 -9.40 12.59
CA TYR A 277 -7.06 -8.95 12.14
C TYR A 277 -8.15 -9.16 13.19
N LEU A 278 -8.92 -8.10 13.43
CA LEU A 278 -10.20 -8.12 14.14
C LEU A 278 -11.33 -8.49 13.16
N GLN A 279 -11.63 -9.78 13.10
CA GLN A 279 -12.69 -10.34 12.25
C GLN A 279 -14.07 -10.26 12.89
N GLN A 280 -14.14 -10.20 14.23
CA GLN A 280 -15.37 -10.11 15.03
C GLN A 280 -15.14 -9.18 16.22
N CYS A 281 -16.22 -8.57 16.74
CA CYS A 281 -16.15 -7.62 17.84
C CYS A 281 -15.76 -8.27 19.19
N ASP A 282 -16.09 -9.54 19.39
CA ASP A 282 -15.82 -10.35 20.58
C ASP A 282 -14.63 -11.32 20.39
N GLN A 283 -13.88 -11.18 19.29
CA GLN A 283 -12.73 -12.02 19.00
C GLN A 283 -11.70 -11.93 20.12
N LYS A 284 -11.28 -13.08 20.65
CA LYS A 284 -10.15 -13.16 21.57
C LYS A 284 -8.85 -13.15 20.76
N ILE A 285 -8.13 -12.04 20.79
CA ILE A 285 -6.81 -11.91 20.16
C ILE A 285 -5.75 -12.62 21.02
N SER A 286 -4.80 -13.30 20.37
CA SER A 286 -3.59 -13.81 21.00
C SER A 286 -2.35 -13.22 20.31
N ILE A 287 -1.39 -12.76 21.12
CA ILE A 287 -0.18 -12.05 20.66
C ILE A 287 1.10 -12.77 21.08
#